data_AF-A0A9D9LU38-F1
#
_entry.id   AF-A0A9D9LU38-F1
#
_cell.length_a   1.000
_cell.length_b   1.000
_cell.length_c   1.000
_cell.angle_alpha   90.00
_cell.angle_beta   90.00
_cell.angle_gamma   90.00
#
_symmetry.space_group_name_H-M   'P 1'
#
loop_
_entity.id
_entity.type
_entity.pdbx_description
1 polymer ?
#
loop_
_entity_poly.entity_id
_entity_poly.type
_entity_poly.pdbx_seq_one_letter_code
_entity_poly.pdbx_strand_id
1 'polypeptide(L)'
;SMALFGTLLWWLTRASVMTRVVIIAAVAMLKTASAIDGSWCQWLWQLSPAEWVFRFEYLKYLCVVLTGTIIGDAIYSHLQLTPQQKETQGEGVRLTLLIVQLVSLFVVLLWGLFVRKIGLTVVISAVVCCSIGWVINNLTSHDGRLYRTLCLMMIALLAIGLITEPLDGGIKKDHATLSYYFTTSAMAIMVIVVALIAERRYGVRLRALEACGANPMFAYTASGYLLTPLLTLTSLSVLVDKFANLGPWCAFGRGVLFALLVIAVTYPLTRRNYYWKS
;
A
#
# COMPACT_ATOMS: atom_id res chain seq x y z
N SER A 1 9.95 17.53 -8.71
CA SER A 1 9.86 16.35 -9.59
C SER A 1 10.16 15.04 -8.86
N MET A 2 9.20 14.52 -8.08
CA MET A 2 9.30 13.22 -7.38
C MET A 2 9.52 12.03 -8.32
N ALA A 3 8.77 12.01 -9.42
CA ALA A 3 8.79 10.90 -10.36
C ALA A 3 10.16 10.73 -11.02
N LEU A 4 10.86 11.82 -11.35
CA LEU A 4 12.20 11.78 -11.96
C LEU A 4 13.24 11.18 -11.02
N PHE A 5 13.24 11.56 -9.74
CA PHE A 5 14.19 10.98 -8.78
C PHE A 5 13.86 9.52 -8.48
N GLY A 6 12.57 9.18 -8.35
CA GLY A 6 12.14 7.79 -8.19
C GLY A 6 12.57 6.91 -9.36
N THR A 7 12.42 7.38 -10.61
CA THR A 7 12.83 6.63 -11.80
C THR A 7 14.35 6.53 -11.94
N LEU A 8 15.09 7.61 -11.66
CA LEU A 8 16.56 7.60 -11.69
C LEU A 8 17.13 6.66 -10.63
N LEU A 9 16.65 6.73 -9.38
CA LEU A 9 17.08 5.84 -8.30
C LEU A 9 16.72 4.40 -8.59
N TRP A 10 15.54 4.13 -9.12
CA TRP A 10 15.19 2.77 -9.57
C TRP A 10 16.13 2.30 -10.68
N TRP A 11 16.40 3.12 -11.70
CA TRP A 11 17.29 2.75 -12.79
C TRP A 11 18.71 2.40 -12.30
N LEU A 12 19.23 3.18 -11.35
CA LEU A 12 20.53 2.94 -10.72
C LEU A 12 20.55 1.69 -9.82
N THR A 13 19.41 1.32 -9.23
CA THR A 13 19.31 0.24 -8.23
C THR A 13 18.66 -1.03 -8.76
N ARG A 14 18.32 -1.06 -10.06
CA ARG A 14 17.61 -2.16 -10.72
C ARG A 14 18.30 -3.52 -10.57
N ALA A 15 19.62 -3.51 -10.41
CA ALA A 15 20.44 -4.72 -10.38
C ALA A 15 20.40 -5.46 -9.03
N SER A 16 20.05 -4.79 -7.92
CA SER A 16 20.09 -5.42 -6.60
C SER A 16 18.98 -4.94 -5.66
N VAL A 17 18.19 -5.90 -5.16
CA VAL A 17 17.19 -5.68 -4.12
C VAL A 17 17.85 -5.13 -2.85
N MET A 18 19.04 -5.63 -2.49
CA MET A 18 19.77 -5.18 -1.30
C MET A 18 20.11 -3.69 -1.32
N THR A 19 20.53 -3.12 -2.45
CA THR A 19 20.76 -1.67 -2.58
C THR A 19 19.48 -0.87 -2.32
N ARG A 20 18.32 -1.33 -2.80
CA ARG A 20 17.05 -0.66 -2.54
C ARG A 20 16.69 -0.70 -1.05
N VAL A 21 16.90 -1.83 -0.39
CA VAL A 21 16.70 -1.96 1.07
C VAL A 21 17.64 -1.02 1.84
N VAL A 22 18.92 -0.95 1.45
CA VAL A 22 19.90 -0.03 2.05
C VAL A 22 19.47 1.42 1.86
N ILE A 23 18.99 1.79 0.68
CA ILE A 23 18.51 3.15 0.40
C ILE A 23 17.26 3.47 1.22
N ILE A 24 16.30 2.55 1.32
CA ILE A 24 15.11 2.72 2.18
C ILE A 24 15.54 2.96 3.63
N ALA A 25 16.47 2.14 4.14
CA ALA A 25 16.98 2.27 5.50
C ALA A 25 17.73 3.61 5.70
N ALA A 26 18.59 4.00 4.76
CA ALA A 26 19.33 5.26 4.81
C ALA A 26 18.40 6.48 4.80
N VAL A 27 17.37 6.49 3.94
CA VAL A 27 16.36 7.56 3.90
C VAL A 27 15.54 7.61 5.18
N ALA A 28 15.15 6.45 5.72
CA ALA A 28 14.42 6.38 6.98
C ALA A 28 15.26 6.94 8.15
N MET A 29 16.54 6.57 8.23
CA MET A 29 17.47 7.09 9.23
C MET A 29 17.76 8.58 9.05
N LEU A 30 17.92 9.05 7.80
CA LEU A 30 18.12 10.47 7.52
C LEU A 30 16.91 11.29 7.98
N LYS A 31 15.70 10.78 7.72
CA LYS A 31 14.45 11.41 8.17
C LYS A 31 14.38 11.46 9.70
N THR A 32 14.70 10.37 10.42
CA THR A 32 14.73 10.42 11.90
C THR A 32 15.80 11.37 12.42
N ALA A 33 17.00 11.34 11.85
CA ALA A 33 18.10 12.20 12.27
C ALA A 33 17.83 13.69 11.99
N SER A 34 17.06 14.00 10.94
CA SER A 34 16.66 15.37 10.59
C SER A 34 15.75 16.03 11.62
N ALA A 35 15.14 15.25 12.53
CA ALA A 35 14.35 15.78 13.63
C ALA A 35 15.19 16.37 14.77
N ILE A 36 16.52 16.15 14.76
CA ILE A 36 17.44 16.72 15.74
C ILE A 36 17.81 18.14 15.30
N ASP A 37 17.42 19.13 16.10
CA ASP A 37 17.69 20.54 15.84
C ASP A 37 19.20 20.84 15.79
N GLY A 38 19.61 21.61 14.79
CA GLY A 38 21.01 21.99 14.55
C GLY A 38 21.88 20.88 13.94
N SER A 39 21.32 19.72 13.60
CA SER A 39 22.08 18.63 12.99
C SER A 39 22.37 18.88 11.50
N TRP A 40 23.49 18.34 11.00
CA TRP A 40 23.79 18.36 9.56
C TRP A 40 22.71 17.62 8.74
N CYS A 41 22.05 16.62 9.35
CA CYS A 41 20.92 15.91 8.76
C CYS A 41 19.73 16.85 8.53
N GLN A 42 19.42 17.72 9.50
CA GLN A 42 18.36 18.73 9.37
C GLN A 42 18.69 19.71 8.24
N TRP A 43 19.93 20.20 8.18
CA TRP A 43 20.40 21.08 7.09
C TRP A 43 20.26 20.41 5.73
N LEU A 44 20.72 19.16 5.58
CA LEU A 44 20.60 18.40 4.34
C LEU A 44 19.14 18.15 3.95
N TRP A 45 18.28 17.86 4.92
CA TRP A 45 16.86 17.58 4.70
C TRP A 45 16.09 18.81 4.21
N GLN A 46 16.47 19.99 4.68
CA GLN A 46 15.89 21.28 4.30
C GLN A 46 16.53 21.87 3.04
N LEU A 47 17.64 21.30 2.56
CA LEU A 47 18.30 21.75 1.36
C LEU A 47 17.32 21.68 0.17
N SER A 48 17.21 22.79 -0.56
CA SER A 48 16.45 22.86 -1.79
C SER A 48 17.23 23.70 -2.81
N PRO A 49 18.06 23.06 -3.65
CA PRO A 49 18.88 23.77 -4.63
C PRO A 49 18.04 24.64 -5.58
N ALA A 50 16.82 24.19 -5.88
CA ALA A 50 15.80 24.93 -6.60
C ALA A 50 14.42 24.39 -6.18
N GLU A 51 13.63 25.19 -5.46
CA GLU A 51 12.36 24.74 -4.88
C GLU A 51 11.35 24.21 -5.91
N TRP A 52 11.39 24.75 -7.13
CA TRP A 52 10.56 24.33 -8.25
C TRP A 52 11.01 22.99 -8.86
N VAL A 53 12.27 22.59 -8.66
CA VAL A 53 12.81 21.31 -9.13
C VAL A 53 12.69 20.25 -8.05
N PHE A 54 13.27 20.50 -6.87
CA PHE A 54 13.52 19.45 -5.89
C PHE A 54 13.69 19.98 -4.46
N ARG A 55 13.09 19.24 -3.53
CA ARG A 55 13.27 19.41 -2.08
C ARG A 55 13.74 18.08 -1.51
N PHE A 56 14.80 18.08 -0.70
CA PHE A 56 15.34 16.84 -0.13
C PHE A 56 14.35 16.14 0.81
N GLU A 57 13.46 16.89 1.46
CA GLU A 57 12.37 16.32 2.24
C GLU A 57 11.57 15.25 1.47
N TYR A 58 11.45 15.39 0.16
CA TYR A 58 10.70 14.47 -0.70
C TYR A 58 11.34 13.09 -0.86
N LEU A 59 12.60 12.87 -0.43
CA LEU A 59 13.21 11.54 -0.40
C LEU A 59 12.39 10.56 0.44
N LYS A 60 11.65 11.01 1.46
CA LYS A 60 10.82 10.16 2.32
C LYS A 60 9.82 9.27 1.55
N TYR A 61 9.35 9.70 0.38
CA TYR A 61 8.41 8.91 -0.44
C TYR A 61 9.09 7.75 -1.18
N LEU A 62 10.42 7.79 -1.30
CA LEU A 62 11.21 6.70 -1.84
C LEU A 62 11.04 5.42 -1.02
N CYS A 63 10.77 5.53 0.28
CA CYS A 63 10.45 4.38 1.13
C CYS A 63 9.26 3.57 0.58
N VAL A 64 8.20 4.25 0.12
CA VAL A 64 7.03 3.60 -0.46
C VAL A 64 7.30 3.13 -1.89
N VAL A 65 7.90 3.99 -2.72
CA VAL A 65 8.18 3.68 -4.13
C VAL A 65 9.10 2.48 -4.26
N LEU A 66 10.23 2.46 -3.55
CA LEU A 66 11.17 1.35 -3.62
C LEU A 66 10.58 0.07 -3.05
N THR A 67 9.84 0.13 -1.93
CA THR A 67 9.11 -1.02 -1.40
C THR A 67 8.15 -1.60 -2.45
N GLY A 68 7.38 -0.73 -3.13
CA GLY A 68 6.52 -1.11 -4.25
C GLY A 68 7.28 -1.79 -5.39
N THR A 69 8.45 -1.27 -5.78
CA THR A 69 9.27 -1.89 -6.84
C THR A 69 9.81 -3.25 -6.43
N ILE A 70 10.18 -3.46 -5.16
CA ILE A 70 10.67 -4.75 -4.67
C ILE A 70 9.55 -5.80 -4.73
N ILE A 71 8.34 -5.42 -4.28
CA ILE A 71 7.14 -6.27 -4.38
C ILE A 71 6.80 -6.57 -5.84
N GLY A 72 6.85 -5.55 -6.69
CA GLY A 72 6.59 -5.67 -8.13
C GLY A 72 7.54 -6.64 -8.79
N ASP A 73 8.83 -6.56 -8.50
CA ASP A 73 9.84 -7.49 -9.04
C ASP A 73 9.64 -8.91 -8.51
N ALA A 74 9.25 -9.08 -7.24
CA ALA A 74 8.91 -10.39 -6.68
C ALA A 74 7.71 -11.02 -7.40
N ILE A 75 6.68 -10.24 -7.71
CA ILE A 75 5.51 -10.72 -8.46
C ILE A 75 5.89 -10.99 -9.93
N TYR A 76 6.62 -10.08 -10.56
CA TYR A 76 7.02 -10.18 -11.97
C TYR A 76 7.93 -11.39 -12.23
N SER A 77 8.95 -11.58 -11.40
CA SER A 77 9.85 -12.74 -11.48
C SER A 77 9.08 -14.05 -11.31
N HIS A 78 8.09 -14.09 -10.41
CA HIS A 78 7.22 -15.24 -10.23
C HIS A 78 6.30 -15.51 -11.43
N LEU A 79 5.79 -14.46 -12.08
CA LEU A 79 4.94 -14.58 -13.27
C LEU A 79 5.70 -15.10 -14.50
N GLN A 80 7.01 -14.89 -14.57
CA GLN A 80 7.85 -15.43 -15.65
C GLN A 80 8.15 -16.92 -15.49
N LEU A 81 8.07 -17.45 -14.27
CA LEU A 81 8.33 -18.86 -14.01
C LEU A 81 7.15 -19.70 -14.49
N THR A 82 7.45 -20.76 -15.26
CA THR A 82 6.42 -21.72 -15.69
C THR A 82 5.81 -22.41 -14.47
N PRO A 83 4.47 -22.40 -14.30
CA PRO A 83 3.83 -23.04 -13.16
C PRO A 83 4.09 -24.55 -13.20
N GLN A 84 4.94 -25.03 -12.29
CA GLN A 84 5.49 -26.38 -12.39
C GLN A 84 4.88 -27.40 -11.42
N GLN A 85 3.97 -27.00 -10.52
CA GLN A 85 3.41 -27.93 -9.52
C GLN A 85 1.92 -27.71 -9.27
N LYS A 86 1.18 -28.82 -9.19
CA LYS A 86 -0.20 -28.89 -8.69
C LYS A 86 -0.22 -28.68 -7.18
N GLU A 87 -1.28 -28.04 -6.69
CA GLU A 87 -1.50 -27.80 -5.26
C GLU A 87 -1.35 -29.09 -4.43
N THR A 88 -0.74 -28.95 -3.26
CA THR A 88 -0.62 -30.04 -2.29
C THR A 88 -1.91 -30.23 -1.50
N GLN A 89 -2.20 -31.45 -1.05
CA GLN A 89 -3.39 -31.73 -0.22
C GLN A 89 -3.40 -30.85 1.05
N GLY A 90 -4.50 -30.15 1.30
CA GLY A 90 -4.68 -29.27 2.48
C GLY A 90 -4.21 -27.83 2.30
N GLU A 91 -3.56 -27.49 1.19
CA GLU A 91 -3.06 -26.13 0.94
C GLU A 91 -4.18 -25.10 0.79
N GLY A 92 -5.34 -25.52 0.27
CA GLY A 92 -6.50 -24.63 0.16
C GLY A 92 -7.05 -24.12 1.48
N VAL A 93 -7.05 -24.98 2.50
CA VAL A 93 -7.46 -24.59 3.86
C VAL A 93 -6.45 -23.58 4.41
N ARG A 94 -5.15 -23.81 4.20
CA ARG A 94 -4.08 -22.90 4.63
C ARG A 94 -4.17 -21.53 3.94
N LEU A 95 -4.46 -21.49 2.64
CA LEU A 95 -4.64 -20.24 1.89
C LEU A 95 -5.90 -19.48 2.32
N THR A 96 -7.00 -20.20 2.59
CA THR A 96 -8.23 -19.59 3.13
C THR A 96 -7.96 -19.00 4.52
N LEU A 97 -7.25 -19.76 5.38
CA LEU A 97 -6.87 -19.32 6.71
C LEU A 97 -5.90 -18.12 6.65
N LEU A 98 -4.98 -18.09 5.68
CA LEU A 98 -4.12 -16.94 5.43
C LEU A 98 -4.93 -15.68 5.07
N ILE A 99 -5.95 -15.78 4.20
CA ILE A 99 -6.84 -14.65 3.89
C ILE A 99 -7.51 -14.15 5.18
N VAL A 100 -8.07 -15.05 5.99
CA VAL A 100 -8.75 -14.69 7.25
C VAL A 100 -7.77 -13.99 8.22
N GLN A 101 -6.53 -14.47 8.32
CA GLN A 101 -5.50 -13.83 9.14
C GLN A 101 -5.10 -12.45 8.62
N LEU A 102 -4.94 -12.28 7.30
CA LEU A 102 -4.58 -10.99 6.70
C LEU A 102 -5.71 -9.96 6.87
N VAL A 103 -6.95 -10.35 6.63
CA VAL A 103 -8.13 -9.48 6.81
C VAL A 103 -8.33 -9.13 8.28
N SER A 104 -8.19 -10.11 9.19
CA SER A 104 -8.31 -9.84 10.63
C SER A 104 -7.20 -8.91 11.13
N LEU A 105 -5.96 -9.11 10.70
CA LEU A 105 -4.83 -8.21 11.01
C LEU A 105 -5.09 -6.79 10.49
N PHE A 106 -5.60 -6.65 9.27
CA PHE A 106 -5.95 -5.35 8.70
C PHE A 106 -6.99 -4.61 9.55
N VAL A 107 -8.05 -5.30 10.00
CA VAL A 107 -9.09 -4.73 10.87
C VAL A 107 -8.53 -4.36 12.25
N VAL A 108 -7.72 -5.23 12.85
CA VAL A 108 -7.06 -4.96 14.14
C VAL A 108 -6.19 -3.72 14.07
N LEU A 109 -5.40 -3.57 13.00
CA LEU A 109 -4.56 -2.40 12.81
C LEU A 109 -5.41 -1.13 12.66
N LEU A 110 -6.44 -1.14 11.82
CA LEU A 110 -7.33 0.02 11.65
C LEU A 110 -7.96 0.44 12.97
N TRP A 111 -8.55 -0.50 13.71
CA TRP A 111 -9.20 -0.21 14.98
C TRP A 111 -8.20 0.24 16.05
N GLY A 112 -7.11 -0.51 16.22
CA GLY A 112 -6.15 -0.29 17.29
C GLY A 112 -5.35 1.00 17.15
N LEU A 113 -4.97 1.35 15.91
CA LEU A 113 -4.31 2.61 15.59
C LEU A 113 -5.29 3.80 15.68
N PHE A 114 -6.56 3.60 15.33
CA PHE A 114 -7.60 4.64 15.46
C PHE A 114 -7.92 4.96 16.93
N VAL A 115 -8.14 3.94 17.77
CA VAL A 115 -8.46 4.11 19.21
C VAL A 115 -7.21 4.39 20.06
N ARG A 116 -6.03 4.48 19.45
CA ARG A 116 -4.74 4.73 20.13
C ARG A 116 -4.40 3.71 21.22
N LYS A 117 -4.81 2.44 21.05
CA LYS A 117 -4.43 1.31 21.91
C LYS A 117 -3.19 0.59 21.36
N ILE A 118 -2.09 1.33 21.24
CA ILE A 118 -0.87 0.91 20.52
C ILE A 118 -0.28 -0.37 21.12
N GLY A 119 -0.08 -0.44 22.44
CA GLY A 119 0.50 -1.63 23.08
C GLY A 119 -0.28 -2.91 22.80
N LEU A 120 -1.61 -2.86 22.90
CA LEU A 120 -2.49 -3.99 22.56
C LEU A 120 -2.41 -4.31 21.06
N THR A 121 -2.37 -3.29 20.21
CA THR A 121 -2.26 -3.45 18.75
C THR A 121 -0.97 -4.17 18.36
N VAL A 122 0.15 -3.80 18.98
CA VAL A 122 1.46 -4.43 18.77
C VAL A 122 1.43 -5.90 19.20
N VAL A 123 0.89 -6.19 20.40
CA VAL A 123 0.83 -7.57 20.91
C VAL A 123 -0.06 -8.45 20.03
N ILE A 124 -1.27 -8.01 19.70
CA ILE A 124 -2.17 -8.79 18.83
C ILE A 124 -1.55 -8.96 17.43
N SER A 125 -0.99 -7.89 16.86
CA SER A 125 -0.36 -7.96 15.54
C SER A 125 0.82 -8.93 15.53
N ALA A 126 1.63 -8.96 16.59
CA ALA A 126 2.74 -9.90 16.73
C ALA A 126 2.25 -11.36 16.78
N VAL A 127 1.22 -11.65 17.58
CA VAL A 127 0.61 -13.00 17.65
C VAL A 127 0.08 -13.43 16.28
N VAL A 128 -0.66 -12.55 15.59
CA VAL A 128 -1.20 -12.86 14.27
C VAL A 128 -0.06 -13.02 13.25
N CYS A 129 0.98 -12.20 13.28
CA CYS A 129 2.16 -12.34 12.41
C CYS A 129 2.90 -13.67 12.65
N CYS A 130 3.05 -14.12 13.90
CA CYS A 130 3.60 -15.44 14.20
C CYS A 130 2.74 -16.56 13.62
N SER A 131 1.41 -16.43 13.72
CA SER A 131 0.48 -17.39 13.13
C SER A 131 0.55 -17.41 11.60
N ILE A 132 0.72 -16.26 10.95
CA ILE A 132 0.95 -16.14 9.51
C ILE A 132 2.28 -16.79 9.14
N GLY A 133 3.34 -16.54 9.91
CA GLY A 133 4.65 -17.15 9.75
C GLY A 133 4.62 -18.67 9.77
N TRP A 134 3.82 -19.25 10.67
CA TRP A 134 3.57 -20.69 10.69
C TRP A 134 2.86 -21.18 9.43
N VAL A 135 1.82 -20.49 8.96
CA VAL A 135 1.07 -20.87 7.75
C VAL A 135 1.96 -20.84 6.51
N ILE A 136 2.70 -19.74 6.29
CA ILE A 136 3.51 -19.55 5.08
C ILE A 136 4.71 -20.49 5.02
N ASN A 137 5.27 -20.91 6.16
CA ASN A 137 6.33 -21.93 6.19
C ASN A 137 5.84 -23.31 5.78
N ASN A 138 4.53 -23.55 5.87
CA ASN A 138 3.87 -24.79 5.44
C ASN A 138 3.28 -24.69 4.02
N LEU A 139 3.51 -23.60 3.28
CA LEU A 139 3.11 -23.48 1.87
C LEU A 139 4.25 -23.98 0.98
N THR A 140 4.05 -25.14 0.36
CA THR A 140 5.07 -25.80 -0.48
C THR A 140 4.86 -25.62 -1.98
N SER A 141 3.68 -25.14 -2.43
CA SER A 141 3.46 -24.92 -3.85
C SER A 141 4.36 -23.84 -4.43
N HIS A 142 4.44 -23.86 -5.76
CA HIS A 142 5.07 -22.81 -6.56
C HIS A 142 4.62 -21.41 -6.06
N ASP A 143 3.31 -21.18 -6.01
CA ASP A 143 2.70 -19.91 -5.55
C ASP A 143 2.88 -19.66 -4.05
N GLY A 144 3.04 -20.72 -3.26
CA GLY A 144 3.40 -20.63 -1.84
C GLY A 144 4.69 -19.85 -1.60
N ARG A 145 5.68 -19.97 -2.50
CA ARG A 145 6.94 -19.21 -2.41
C ARG A 145 6.75 -17.71 -2.62
N LEU A 146 5.88 -17.32 -3.56
CA LEU A 146 5.49 -15.92 -3.75
C LEU A 146 4.81 -15.39 -2.48
N TYR A 147 3.76 -16.08 -1.99
CA TYR A 147 3.03 -15.65 -0.80
C TYR A 147 3.93 -15.56 0.43
N ARG A 148 4.87 -16.50 0.60
CA ARG A 148 5.88 -16.44 1.65
C ARG A 148 6.76 -15.20 1.55
N THR A 149 7.27 -14.90 0.36
CA THR A 149 8.13 -13.73 0.13
C THR A 149 7.38 -12.42 0.44
N LEU A 150 6.14 -12.30 -0.06
CA LEU A 150 5.30 -11.14 0.18
C LEU A 150 4.91 -10.99 1.66
N CYS A 151 4.49 -12.08 2.31
CA CYS A 151 4.12 -12.05 3.73
C CYS A 151 5.32 -11.76 4.64
N LEU A 152 6.52 -12.27 4.36
CA LEU A 152 7.72 -11.94 5.13
C LEU A 152 8.07 -10.45 5.00
N MET A 153 7.99 -9.90 3.79
CA MET A 153 8.17 -8.46 3.58
C MET A 153 7.12 -7.64 4.33
N MET A 154 5.86 -8.07 4.27
CA MET A 154 4.75 -7.45 5.01
C MET A 154 5.00 -7.45 6.52
N ILE A 155 5.41 -8.57 7.11
CA ILE A 155 5.71 -8.68 8.55
C ILE A 155 6.86 -7.75 8.92
N ALA A 156 7.94 -7.72 8.12
CA ALA A 156 9.09 -6.85 8.36
C ALA A 156 8.72 -5.37 8.33
N LEU A 157 7.98 -4.94 7.30
CA LEU A 157 7.52 -3.56 7.16
C LEU A 157 6.53 -3.18 8.26
N LEU A 158 5.62 -4.08 8.63
CA LEU A 158 4.66 -3.84 9.71
C LEU A 158 5.37 -3.66 11.04
N ALA A 159 6.36 -4.50 11.35
CA ALA A 159 7.16 -4.38 12.56
C ALA A 159 7.88 -3.03 12.62
N ILE A 160 8.55 -2.62 11.54
CA ILE A 160 9.20 -1.31 11.45
C ILE A 160 8.18 -0.18 11.62
N GLY A 161 7.01 -0.28 10.97
CA GLY A 161 5.95 0.71 11.04
C GLY A 161 5.38 0.89 12.44
N LEU A 162 5.15 -0.21 13.17
CA LEU A 162 4.64 -0.16 14.53
C LEU A 162 5.71 0.29 15.54
N ILE A 163 6.98 -0.10 15.38
CA ILE A 163 8.09 0.37 16.22
C ILE A 163 8.32 1.88 16.06
N THR A 164 8.14 2.40 14.84
CA THR A 164 8.33 3.82 14.55
C THR A 164 7.09 4.69 14.80
N GLU A 165 5.96 4.11 15.21
CA GLU A 165 4.72 4.86 15.49
C GLU A 165 4.86 5.90 16.62
N PRO A 166 5.52 5.59 17.76
CA PRO A 166 5.66 6.55 18.85
C PRO A 166 6.53 7.77 18.51
N LEU A 167 7.43 7.65 17.52
CA LEU A 167 8.42 8.69 17.20
C LEU A 167 7.78 10.03 16.78
N ASP A 168 6.70 9.98 16.01
CA ASP A 168 6.04 11.16 15.44
C ASP A 168 4.64 11.42 16.09
N GLY A 169 4.34 10.75 17.20
CA GLY A 169 3.03 10.80 17.87
C GLY A 169 1.88 10.21 17.05
N GLY A 170 2.18 9.23 16.20
CA GLY A 170 1.19 8.50 15.41
C GLY A 170 1.39 8.46 13.90
N ILE A 171 0.37 7.91 13.24
CA ILE A 171 0.30 7.86 11.79
C ILE A 171 -0.36 9.13 11.28
N LYS A 172 0.44 9.99 10.63
CA LYS A 172 -0.04 11.25 10.02
C LYS A 172 0.36 11.27 8.55
N LYS A 173 -0.51 11.82 7.70
CA LYS A 173 -0.31 11.90 6.24
C LYS A 173 0.36 13.21 5.79
N ASP A 174 0.06 14.33 6.45
CA ASP A 174 0.51 15.66 6.02
C ASP A 174 1.98 15.90 6.40
N HIS A 175 2.30 15.74 7.68
CA HIS A 175 3.67 15.51 8.14
C HIS A 175 3.94 14.01 8.15
N ALA A 176 4.07 13.46 6.94
CA ALA A 176 4.12 12.02 6.73
C ALA A 176 5.16 11.31 7.61
N THR A 177 4.66 10.46 8.50
CA THR A 177 5.46 9.78 9.53
C THR A 177 6.14 8.53 8.98
N LEU A 178 7.20 8.04 9.63
CA LEU A 178 7.81 6.78 9.16
C LEU A 178 6.85 5.61 9.31
N SER A 179 6.10 5.61 10.41
CA SER A 179 5.03 4.66 10.65
C SER A 179 3.98 4.69 9.55
N TYR A 180 3.62 5.87 9.04
CA TYR A 180 2.71 5.99 7.89
C TYR A 180 3.26 5.22 6.68
N TYR A 181 4.52 5.44 6.29
CA TYR A 181 5.08 4.79 5.11
C TYR A 181 5.15 3.27 5.22
N PHE A 182 5.66 2.75 6.33
CA PHE A 182 5.89 1.32 6.49
C PHE A 182 4.60 0.56 6.82
N THR A 183 3.75 1.08 7.70
CA THR A 183 2.48 0.43 8.06
C THR A 183 1.52 0.39 6.87
N THR A 184 1.42 1.49 6.10
CA THR A 184 0.56 1.49 4.90
C THR A 184 1.11 0.61 3.78
N SER A 185 2.43 0.53 3.62
CA SER A 185 3.04 -0.42 2.67
C SER A 185 2.78 -1.88 3.07
N ALA A 186 2.86 -2.20 4.36
CA ALA A 186 2.51 -3.54 4.86
C ALA A 186 1.04 -3.87 4.59
N MET A 187 0.12 -2.95 4.90
CA MET A 187 -1.31 -3.09 4.58
C MET A 187 -1.57 -3.26 3.09
N ALA A 188 -0.85 -2.53 2.23
CA ALA A 188 -0.96 -2.68 0.78
C ALA A 188 -0.53 -4.09 0.34
N ILE A 189 0.54 -4.65 0.91
CA ILE A 189 0.95 -6.03 0.64
C ILE A 189 -0.14 -7.01 1.09
N MET A 190 -0.77 -6.80 2.25
CA MET A 190 -1.87 -7.67 2.70
C MET A 190 -3.00 -7.72 1.66
N VAL A 191 -3.41 -6.56 1.14
CA VAL A 191 -4.44 -6.46 0.11
C VAL A 191 -4.00 -7.14 -1.19
N ILE A 192 -2.75 -6.95 -1.62
CA ILE A 192 -2.19 -7.60 -2.81
C ILE A 192 -2.19 -9.13 -2.65
N VAL A 193 -1.76 -9.66 -1.51
CA VAL A 193 -1.74 -11.11 -1.26
C VAL A 193 -3.16 -11.68 -1.27
N VAL A 194 -4.11 -11.01 -0.61
CA VAL A 194 -5.53 -11.42 -0.63
C VAL A 194 -6.07 -11.40 -2.06
N ALA A 195 -5.79 -10.36 -2.84
CA ALA A 195 -6.22 -10.25 -4.24
C ALA A 195 -5.62 -11.35 -5.11
N LEU A 196 -4.33 -11.65 -4.96
CA LEU A 196 -3.65 -12.72 -5.71
C LEU A 196 -4.24 -14.10 -5.41
N ILE A 197 -4.50 -14.41 -4.13
CA ILE A 197 -5.15 -15.67 -3.76
C ILE A 197 -6.60 -15.68 -4.29
N ALA A 198 -7.33 -14.57 -4.19
CA ALA A 198 -8.69 -14.45 -4.69
C ALA A 198 -8.80 -14.72 -6.19
N GLU A 199 -7.90 -14.13 -6.99
CA GLU A 199 -7.88 -14.31 -8.43
C GLU A 199 -7.46 -15.72 -8.83
N ARG A 200 -6.35 -16.22 -8.27
CA ARG A 200 -5.78 -17.53 -8.67
C ARG A 200 -6.60 -18.72 -8.18
N ARG A 201 -7.17 -18.65 -6.97
CA ARG A 201 -7.88 -19.78 -6.35
C ARG A 201 -9.38 -19.73 -6.57
N TYR A 202 -10.00 -18.57 -6.39
CA TYR A 202 -11.46 -18.44 -6.44
C TYR A 202 -11.95 -17.85 -7.77
N GLY A 203 -11.04 -17.54 -8.71
CA GLY A 203 -11.40 -17.03 -10.04
C GLY A 203 -12.03 -15.64 -10.01
N VAL A 204 -11.84 -14.87 -8.93
CA VAL A 204 -12.37 -13.51 -8.81
C VAL A 204 -11.68 -12.60 -9.82
N ARG A 205 -12.45 -11.95 -10.69
CA ARG A 205 -11.90 -11.07 -11.73
C ARG A 205 -11.83 -9.63 -11.23
N LEU A 206 -10.63 -9.17 -10.85
CA LEU A 206 -10.39 -7.82 -10.34
C LEU A 206 -9.98 -6.81 -11.44
N ARG A 207 -10.14 -7.19 -12.71
CA ARG A 207 -9.80 -6.38 -13.90
C ARG A 207 -10.27 -4.93 -13.86
N ALA A 208 -11.43 -4.65 -13.26
CA ALA A 208 -11.94 -3.28 -13.15
C ALA A 208 -11.12 -2.44 -12.17
N LEU A 209 -10.73 -3.01 -11.03
CA LEU A 209 -9.81 -2.38 -10.08
C LEU A 209 -8.40 -2.26 -10.65
N GLU A 210 -7.90 -3.31 -11.31
CA GLU A 210 -6.59 -3.29 -11.97
C GLU A 210 -6.48 -2.18 -13.01
N ALA A 211 -7.51 -2.03 -13.87
CA ALA A 211 -7.55 -0.97 -14.87
C ALA A 211 -7.60 0.42 -14.24
N CYS A 212 -8.35 0.58 -13.15
CA CYS A 212 -8.37 1.85 -12.41
C CYS A 212 -6.99 2.16 -11.82
N GLY A 213 -6.31 1.16 -11.25
CA GLY A 213 -4.96 1.29 -10.69
C GLY A 213 -3.86 1.51 -11.73
N ALA A 214 -4.01 0.97 -12.94
CA ALA A 214 -3.09 1.18 -14.06
C ALA A 214 -3.13 2.63 -14.60
N ASN A 215 -4.19 3.38 -14.26
CA ASN A 215 -4.42 4.72 -14.77
C ASN A 215 -4.88 5.68 -13.66
N PRO A 216 -4.05 5.89 -12.62
CA PRO A 216 -4.46 6.60 -11.41
C PRO A 216 -4.81 8.07 -11.69
N MET A 217 -4.16 8.70 -12.68
CA MET A 217 -4.45 10.08 -13.07
C MET A 217 -5.88 10.24 -13.55
N PHE A 218 -6.38 9.33 -14.38
CA PHE A 218 -7.78 9.36 -14.82
C PHE A 218 -8.74 9.16 -13.64
N ALA A 219 -8.41 8.31 -12.68
CA ALA A 219 -9.22 8.13 -11.47
C ALA A 219 -9.28 9.43 -10.65
N TYR A 220 -8.14 10.12 -10.47
CA TYR A 220 -8.09 11.42 -9.79
C TYR A 220 -8.89 12.48 -10.54
N THR A 221 -8.73 12.60 -11.86
CA THR A 221 -9.47 13.58 -12.64
C THR A 221 -10.97 13.26 -12.69
N ALA A 222 -11.34 11.98 -12.79
CA ALA A 222 -12.74 11.57 -12.76
C ALA A 222 -13.37 11.88 -11.39
N SER A 223 -12.66 11.63 -10.30
CA SER A 223 -13.17 11.96 -8.96
C SER A 223 -13.34 13.48 -8.77
N GLY A 224 -12.29 14.27 -9.02
CA GLY A 224 -12.27 15.69 -8.67
C GLY A 224 -12.92 16.61 -9.70
N TYR A 225 -12.77 16.34 -11.00
CA TYR A 225 -13.22 17.24 -12.07
C TYR A 225 -14.48 16.78 -12.79
N LEU A 226 -14.90 15.52 -12.63
CA LEU A 226 -16.12 15.01 -13.26
C LEU A 226 -17.20 14.72 -12.22
N LEU A 227 -16.94 13.81 -11.28
CA LEU A 227 -17.94 13.32 -10.33
C LEU A 227 -18.33 14.39 -9.31
N THR A 228 -17.38 15.05 -8.67
CA THR A 228 -17.70 16.09 -7.68
C THR A 228 -18.53 17.22 -8.29
N PRO A 229 -18.15 17.84 -9.43
CA PRO A 229 -18.96 18.88 -10.06
C PRO A 229 -20.35 18.39 -10.47
N LEU A 230 -20.47 17.21 -11.09
CA LEU A 230 -21.76 16.64 -11.49
C LEU A 230 -22.70 16.43 -10.30
N LEU A 231 -22.19 15.87 -9.19
CA LEU A 231 -22.97 15.66 -7.97
C LEU A 231 -23.41 16.97 -7.33
N THR A 232 -22.58 18.03 -7.41
CA THR A 232 -22.95 19.35 -6.90
C THR A 232 -23.98 20.05 -7.78
N LEU A 233 -23.84 20.00 -9.11
CA LEU A 233 -24.77 20.64 -10.05
C LEU A 233 -26.15 19.98 -10.04
N THR A 234 -26.21 18.66 -9.86
CA THR A 234 -27.47 17.92 -9.75
C THR A 234 -28.12 17.99 -8.37
N SER A 235 -27.50 18.68 -7.41
CA SER A 235 -27.89 18.70 -5.98
C SER A 235 -27.96 17.32 -5.32
N LEU A 236 -27.46 16.28 -5.99
CA LEU A 236 -27.46 14.91 -5.50
C LEU A 236 -26.47 14.72 -4.34
N SER A 237 -25.44 15.58 -4.27
CA SER A 237 -24.52 15.65 -3.14
C SER A 237 -25.25 15.77 -1.80
N VAL A 238 -26.30 16.60 -1.71
CA VAL A 238 -27.07 16.82 -0.47
C VAL A 238 -27.82 15.57 -0.04
N LEU A 239 -28.36 14.80 -1.00
CA LEU A 239 -29.05 13.53 -0.71
C LEU A 239 -28.07 12.47 -0.25
N VAL A 240 -26.92 12.37 -0.94
CA VAL A 240 -25.85 11.44 -0.62
C VAL A 240 -25.26 11.75 0.77
N ASP A 241 -25.12 13.03 1.13
CA ASP A 241 -24.62 13.45 2.43
C ASP A 241 -25.63 13.20 3.55
N LYS A 242 -26.92 13.46 3.30
CA LYS A 242 -28.00 13.07 4.23
C LYS A 242 -27.99 11.58 4.49
N PHE A 243 -27.84 10.76 3.44
CA PHE A 243 -27.74 9.32 3.58
C PHE A 243 -26.51 8.91 4.38
N ALA A 244 -25.34 9.49 4.09
CA ALA A 244 -24.10 9.19 4.80
C ALA A 244 -24.18 9.52 6.31
N ASN A 245 -24.93 10.56 6.67
CA ASN A 245 -25.10 10.97 8.07
C ASN A 245 -26.05 10.08 8.89
N LEU A 246 -26.78 9.13 8.28
CA LEU A 246 -27.66 8.19 8.99
C LEU A 246 -26.89 7.21 9.88
N GLY A 247 -25.62 6.96 9.57
CA GLY A 247 -24.75 6.13 10.40
C GLY A 247 -23.45 5.72 9.72
N PRO A 248 -22.52 5.10 10.47
CA PRO A 248 -21.19 4.75 9.97
C PRO A 248 -21.21 3.83 8.74
N TRP A 249 -22.16 2.89 8.69
CA TRP A 249 -22.32 1.97 7.55
C TRP A 249 -22.86 2.67 6.31
N CYS A 250 -23.71 3.68 6.46
CA CYS A 250 -24.18 4.50 5.35
C CYS A 250 -23.06 5.38 4.79
N ALA A 251 -22.22 5.95 5.67
CA ALA A 251 -21.01 6.67 5.26
C ALA A 251 -20.02 5.75 4.52
N PHE A 252 -19.84 4.52 4.98
CA PHE A 252 -19.06 3.50 4.25
C PHE A 252 -19.67 3.20 2.88
N GLY A 253 -20.99 3.00 2.80
CA GLY A 253 -21.73 2.79 1.57
C GLY A 253 -21.54 3.93 0.56
N ARG A 254 -21.54 5.19 1.02
CA ARG A 254 -21.20 6.37 0.19
C ARG A 254 -19.81 6.21 -0.42
N GLY A 255 -18.81 5.83 0.38
CA GLY A 255 -17.45 5.63 -0.10
C GLY A 255 -17.34 4.54 -1.17
N VAL A 256 -18.00 3.40 -0.95
CA VAL A 256 -18.05 2.30 -1.93
C VAL A 256 -18.73 2.74 -3.23
N LEU A 257 -19.87 3.43 -3.14
CA LEU A 257 -20.59 3.94 -4.30
C LEU A 257 -19.72 4.92 -5.10
N PHE A 258 -19.04 5.84 -4.43
CA PHE A 258 -18.16 6.80 -5.09
C PHE A 258 -16.98 6.10 -5.78
N ALA A 259 -16.35 5.12 -5.13
CA ALA A 259 -15.28 4.33 -5.72
C ALA A 259 -15.76 3.56 -6.96
N LEU A 260 -16.95 2.95 -6.92
CA LEU A 260 -17.55 2.26 -8.06
C LEU A 260 -17.83 3.21 -9.23
N LEU A 261 -18.30 4.43 -8.96
CA LEU A 261 -18.49 5.45 -10.01
C LEU A 261 -17.17 5.85 -10.67
N VAL A 262 -16.11 6.06 -9.88
CA VAL A 262 -14.77 6.36 -10.43
C VAL A 262 -14.28 5.20 -11.31
N ILE A 263 -14.45 3.96 -10.86
CA ILE A 263 -14.09 2.77 -11.63
C ILE A 263 -14.92 2.69 -12.92
N ALA A 264 -16.23 2.97 -12.86
CA ALA A 264 -17.12 2.91 -14.01
C ALA A 264 -16.72 3.90 -15.11
N VAL A 265 -16.21 5.08 -14.74
CA VAL A 265 -15.68 6.07 -15.69
C VAL A 265 -14.29 5.67 -16.21
N THR A 266 -13.40 5.21 -15.32
CA THR A 266 -11.99 4.97 -15.63
C THR A 266 -11.77 3.67 -16.42
N TYR A 267 -12.54 2.63 -16.13
CA TYR A 267 -12.42 1.31 -16.75
C TYR A 267 -12.57 1.32 -18.29
N PRO A 268 -13.62 1.91 -18.89
CA PRO A 268 -13.78 1.92 -20.36
C PRO A 268 -12.69 2.73 -21.06
N LEU A 269 -12.21 3.81 -20.44
CA LEU A 269 -11.14 4.64 -20.99
C LEU A 269 -9.81 3.89 -21.00
N THR A 270 -9.50 3.21 -19.90
CA THR A 270 -8.28 2.40 -19.77
C THR A 270 -8.31 1.20 -20.73
N ARG A 271 -9.47 0.55 -20.91
CA ARG A 271 -9.67 -0.52 -21.91
C ARG A 271 -9.42 -0.07 -23.35
N ARG A 272 -9.59 1.22 -23.64
CA ARG A 272 -9.31 1.83 -24.94
C ARG A 272 -7.88 2.39 -25.05
N ASN A 273 -7.01 2.10 -24.08
CA ASN A 273 -5.63 2.60 -24.01
C ASN A 273 -5.50 4.13 -23.97
N TYR A 274 -6.51 4.84 -23.47
CA TYR A 274 -6.40 6.27 -23.19
C TYR A 274 -5.72 6.47 -21.84
N TYR A 275 -4.54 7.09 -21.85
CA TYR A 275 -3.77 7.39 -20.64
C TYR A 275 -3.66 8.89 -20.44
N TRP A 276 -4.04 9.36 -19.24
CA TRP A 276 -3.88 10.75 -18.86
C TRP A 276 -2.49 10.89 -18.25
N LYS A 277 -1.60 11.59 -18.95
CA LYS A 277 -0.25 11.89 -18.45
C LYS A 277 -0.29 13.22 -17.70
N SER A 278 0.29 13.25 -16.50
CA SER A 278 0.56 14.47 -15.72
C SER A 278 1.82 15.16 -16.22
#